data_AF-E4MQM4-F1
#
_entry.id   AF-E4MQM4-F1
#
_cell.length_a   1.000
_cell.length_b   1.000
_cell.length_c   1.000
_cell.angle_alpha   90.00
_cell.angle_beta   90.00
_cell.angle_gamma   90.00
#
_symmetry.space_group_name_H-M   'P 1'
#
loop_
_entity.id
_entity.type
_entity.pdbx_description
1 polymer ?
#
loop_
_entity_poly.entity_id
_entity_poly.type
_entity_poly.pdbx_seq_one_letter_code
_entity_poly.pdbx_strand_id
1 'polypeptide(L)' 'MNKNKRTIQFTGRAGLLYTDESGNIFKVNTEMLASKDYDMVIYVEDIVNINKNINLTMAEKKNVAIQIIELTKGIKWLIR' A
#
# COMPACT_ATOMS: atom_id res chain seq x y z
N MET A 1 8.28 1.08 -23.91
CA MET A 1 7.43 0.45 -22.90
C MET A 1 6.51 1.50 -22.33
N ASN A 2 5.19 1.34 -22.43
CA ASN A 2 4.25 2.18 -21.71
C ASN A 2 4.40 1.84 -20.22
N LYS A 3 4.98 2.75 -19.43
CA LYS A 3 4.97 2.60 -17.97
C LYS A 3 3.53 2.69 -17.51
N ASN A 4 3.03 1.67 -16.83
CA ASN A 4 1.71 1.77 -16.21
C ASN A 4 1.77 2.89 -15.17
N LYS A 5 0.71 3.72 -15.10
CA LYS A 5 0.62 4.76 -14.07
C LYS A 5 0.42 4.07 -12.73
N ARG A 6 1.16 4.49 -11.70
CA ARG A 6 0.91 4.05 -10.33
C ARG A 6 -0.49 4.47 -9.88
N THR A 7 -1.26 3.57 -9.27
CA THR A 7 -2.63 3.86 -8.82
C THR A 7 -2.91 3.30 -7.44
N ILE A 8 -3.77 4.01 -6.70
CA ILE A 8 -4.31 3.58 -5.42
C ILE A 8 -5.82 3.55 -5.54
N GLN A 9 -6.43 2.46 -5.09
CA GLN A 9 -7.88 2.32 -4.96
C GLN A 9 -8.21 1.93 -3.52
N PHE A 10 -9.01 2.75 -2.84
CA PHE A 10 -9.56 2.41 -1.54
C PHE A 10 -10.71 1.42 -1.72
N THR A 11 -10.69 0.30 -0.98
CA THR A 11 -11.69 -0.78 -1.13
C THR A 11 -12.74 -0.78 -0.03
N GLY A 12 -12.91 0.34 0.69
CA GLY A 12 -13.87 0.49 1.79
C GLY A 12 -13.19 0.59 3.16
N ARG A 13 -13.83 0.06 4.21
CA ARG A 13 -13.41 0.29 5.62
C ARG A 13 -12.02 -0.25 5.98
N ALA A 14 -11.54 -1.29 5.30
CA ALA A 14 -10.23 -1.85 5.58
C ALA A 14 -9.58 -2.30 4.27
N GLY A 15 -8.54 -1.57 3.85
CA GLY A 15 -7.69 -1.97 2.76
C GLY A 15 -7.62 -0.99 1.57
N LEU A 16 -6.48 -1.04 0.90
CA LEU A 16 -6.28 -0.46 -0.42
C LEU A 16 -5.70 -1.49 -1.38
N LEU A 17 -5.92 -1.23 -2.66
CA LEU A 17 -5.17 -1.84 -3.75
C LEU A 17 -4.16 -0.82 -4.27
N TYR A 18 -2.91 -1.25 -4.36
CA TYR A 18 -1.83 -0.48 -4.98
C TYR A 18 -1.38 -1.16 -6.27
N THR A 19 -1.30 -0.41 -7.37
CA THR A 19 -0.72 -0.89 -8.63
C THR A 19 0.56 -0.12 -8.92
N ASP A 20 1.67 -0.83 -9.12
CA ASP A 20 2.97 -0.23 -9.42
C ASP A 20 3.21 -0.01 -10.93
N GLU A 21 4.35 0.59 -11.28
CA GLU A 21 4.71 0.89 -12.68
C GLU A 21 4.91 -0.36 -13.55
N SER A 22 5.13 -1.52 -12.92
CA SER A 22 5.31 -2.82 -13.57
C SER A 22 3.99 -3.60 -13.70
N GLY A 23 2.87 -3.02 -13.27
CA GLY A 23 1.56 -3.65 -13.28
C GLY A 23 1.38 -4.71 -12.18
N ASN A 24 2.22 -4.74 -11.15
CA ASN A 24 1.96 -5.58 -9.97
C ASN A 24 0.83 -4.96 -9.17
N ILE A 25 -0.08 -5.79 -8.66
CA ILE A 25 -1.21 -5.37 -7.83
C ILE A 25 -1.00 -5.92 -6.42
N PHE A 26 -0.95 -5.02 -5.46
CA PHE A 26 -0.76 -5.34 -4.05
C PHE A 26 -2.04 -5.07 -3.29
N LYS A 27 -2.51 -6.05 -2.53
CA LYS A 27 -3.54 -5.85 -1.51
C LYS A 27 -2.83 -5.48 -0.22
N VAL A 28 -3.23 -4.36 0.37
CA VAL A 28 -2.60 -3.78 1.55
C VAL A 28 -3.66 -3.58 2.60
N ASN A 29 -3.46 -4.22 3.75
CA ASN A 29 -4.33 -4.04 4.90
C ASN A 29 -4.08 -2.68 5.55
N THR A 30 -5.14 -1.91 5.73
CA THR A 30 -5.08 -0.57 6.32
C THR A 30 -6.30 -0.29 7.17
N GLU A 31 -6.14 0.59 8.15
CA GLU A 31 -7.21 1.05 9.03
C GLU A 31 -7.09 2.57 9.23
N MET A 32 -8.22 3.27 9.34
CA MET A 32 -8.25 4.67 9.78
C MET A 32 -8.05 4.75 11.29
N LEU A 33 -7.14 5.61 11.73
CA LEU A 33 -6.84 5.77 13.15
C LEU A 33 -7.61 6.96 13.74
N ALA A 34 -8.17 6.77 14.92
CA ALA A 34 -8.62 7.88 15.77
C ALA A 34 -7.41 8.48 16.51
N SER A 35 -6.50 9.12 15.77
CA SER A 35 -5.24 9.68 16.28
C SER A 35 -5.04 11.13 15.82
N LYS A 36 -4.27 11.90 16.59
CA LYS A 36 -3.84 13.26 16.21
C LYS A 36 -2.60 13.26 15.31
N ASP A 37 -1.81 12.19 15.41
CA ASP A 37 -0.50 12.10 14.76
C ASP A 37 -0.55 11.36 13.42
N TYR A 38 -1.53 10.46 13.28
CA TYR A 38 -1.67 9.59 12.12
C TYR A 38 -3.14 9.47 11.73
N ASP A 39 -3.40 9.50 10.43
CA ASP A 39 -4.73 9.34 9.85
C ASP A 39 -5.03 7.86 9.59
N MET A 40 -4.01 7.10 9.18
CA MET A 40 -4.14 5.70 8.77
C MET A 40 -2.94 4.86 9.20
N VAL A 41 -3.12 3.55 9.30
CA VAL A 41 -2.04 2.56 9.49
C VAL A 41 -1.93 1.63 8.28
N ILE A 42 -0.70 1.25 7.93
CA ILE A 42 -0.37 0.15 7.02
C ILE A 42 0.21 -0.99 7.85
N TYR A 43 -0.37 -2.19 7.74
CA TYR A 43 0.19 -3.42 8.28
C TYR A 43 1.07 -4.07 7.22
N VAL A 44 2.39 -3.88 7.33
CA VAL A 44 3.35 -4.25 6.28
C VAL A 44 3.40 -5.76 6.08
N GLU A 45 3.32 -6.52 7.17
CA GLU A 45 3.39 -7.99 7.12
C GLU A 45 2.25 -8.60 6.29
N ASP A 46 1.09 -7.92 6.23
CA ASP A 46 -0.10 -8.36 5.50
C ASP A 46 -0.07 -8.02 4.00
N ILE A 47 0.95 -7.32 3.52
CA ILE A 47 1.04 -6.93 2.10
C ILE A 47 1.27 -8.18 1.24
N VAL A 48 0.38 -8.37 0.26
CA VAL A 48 0.43 -9.50 -0.68
C VAL A 48 0.32 -9.02 -2.12
N ASN A 49 1.11 -9.61 -3.02
CA ASN A 49 0.94 -9.43 -4.45
C ASN A 49 -0.13 -10.40 -4.95
N ILE A 50 -1.27 -9.88 -5.39
CA ILE A 50 -2.45 -10.69 -5.73
C ILE A 50 -2.51 -11.13 -7.19
N ASN A 51 -1.65 -10.60 -8.07
CA ASN A 51 -1.68 -10.92 -9.50
C ASN A 51 -0.47 -11.71 -10.01
N LYS A 52 0.56 -11.91 -9.18
CA LYS A 52 1.75 -12.71 -9.55
C LYS A 52 2.05 -13.91 -8.65
N ASN A 53 1.25 -14.19 -7.63
CA ASN A 53 1.45 -15.33 -6.70
C ASN A 53 2.90 -15.45 -6.21
N ILE A 54 3.53 -14.31 -5.91
CA ILE A 54 4.90 -14.24 -5.40
C ILE A 54 4.89 -13.93 -3.91
N ASN A 55 5.79 -14.58 -3.16
CA ASN A 55 6.05 -14.22 -1.77
C ASN A 55 7.01 -13.04 -1.72
N LEU A 56 6.59 -11.95 -1.09
CA LEU A 56 7.40 -10.75 -0.91
C LEU A 56 8.24 -10.89 0.36
N THR A 57 9.50 -10.48 0.28
CA THR A 57 10.35 -10.24 1.44
C THR A 57 9.83 -9.04 2.23
N MET A 58 10.20 -8.95 3.52
CA MET A 58 9.83 -7.79 4.33
C MET A 58 10.36 -6.46 3.79
N ALA A 59 11.52 -6.45 3.13
CA ALA A 59 12.06 -5.26 2.49
C ALA A 59 11.17 -4.80 1.31
N GLU A 60 10.71 -5.73 0.48
CA GLU A 60 9.80 -5.42 -0.63
C GLU A 60 8.44 -4.92 -0.13
N LYS A 61 7.89 -5.54 0.93
CA LYS A 61 6.65 -5.07 1.55
C LYS A 61 6.79 -3.64 2.10
N LYS A 62 7.91 -3.32 2.77
CA LYS A 62 8.21 -1.95 3.22
C LYS A 62 8.31 -0.97 2.06
N ASN A 63 8.94 -1.36 0.95
CA ASN A 63 9.01 -0.52 -0.24
C ASN A 63 7.64 -0.24 -0.85
N VAL A 64 6.73 -1.22 -0.86
CA VAL A 64 5.33 -1.02 -1.27
C VAL A 64 4.66 0.03 -0.38
N ALA A 65 4.80 -0.08 0.95
CA ALA A 65 4.23 0.89 1.88
C ALA A 65 4.77 2.31 1.65
N ILE A 66 6.08 2.47 1.43
CA ILE A 66 6.70 3.77 1.13
C ILE A 66 6.12 4.38 -0.15
N GLN A 67 5.97 3.59 -1.22
CA GLN A 67 5.40 4.08 -2.48
C GLN A 67 3.94 4.53 -2.32
N ILE A 68 3.17 3.88 -1.46
CA ILE A 68 1.79 4.28 -1.15
C ILE A 68 1.77 5.64 -0.45
N ILE A 69 2.66 5.83 0.53
CA ILE A 69 2.80 7.10 1.26
C ILE A 69 3.19 8.24 0.31
N GLU A 70 4.13 8.00 -0.62
CA GLU A 70 4.54 8.99 -1.61
C GLU A 70 3.41 9.45 -2.54
N LEU A 71 2.48 8.54 -2.86
CA LEU A 71 1.33 8.82 -3.73
C LEU A 71 0.17 9.47 -3.00
N THR A 72 0.06 9.26 -1.70
CA THR A 72 -1.03 9.78 -0.85
C THR A 72 -0.57 10.98 -0.03
N LYS A 73 0.12 11.93 -0.69
CA LYS A 73 0.60 13.16 -0.04
C LYS A 73 -0.54 13.86 0.69
N GLY A 74 -0.33 14.12 1.99
CA GLY A 74 -1.32 14.74 2.86
C GLY A 74 -2.01 13.79 3.83
N ILE A 75 -1.92 12.46 3.61
CA ILE A 75 -2.32 11.45 4.60
C ILE A 75 -1.11 11.10 5.46
N LYS A 76 -1.26 11.18 6.78
CA LYS A 76 -0.23 10.76 7.75
C LYS A 76 -0.37 9.28 8.04
N TRP A 77 0.63 8.50 7.63
CA TRP A 77 0.62 7.05 7.78
C TRP A 77 1.49 6.58 8.93
N LEU A 78 0.96 5.66 9.73
CA LEU A 78 1.73 4.80 10.62
C LEU A 78 2.08 3.50 9.89
N ILE A 79 3.35 3.12 9.89
CA ILE A 79 3.77 1.81 9.39
C ILE A 79 3.91 0.86 10.58
N ARG A 80 3.22 -0.28 10.56
CA ARG A 80 3.33 -1.36 11.54
C ARG A 80 3.77 -2.67 10.89
#